data_AF-A0A0D2LKE9-F1
#
_entry.id   AF-A0A0D2LKE9-F1
#
_cell.length_a   1.000
_cell.length_b   1.000
_cell.length_c   1.000
_cell.angle_alpha   90.00
_cell.angle_beta   90.00
_cell.angle_gamma   90.00
#
_symmetry.space_group_name_H-M   'P 1'
#
loop_
_entity.id
_entity.type
_entity.pdbx_description
1 polymer ?
#
loop_
_entity_poly.entity_id
_entity_poly.type
_entity_poly.pdbx_seq_one_letter_code
_entity_poly.pdbx_strand_id
1 'polypeptide(L)'
;MASRLCKAEAPYELSQIAVNALRDPDVRLELHVVPFSHYCTRARWALAASGLDYSEVTYLPVEHMRGMARVLASFCPHLSAGHLTRPPSLIIPSTPDVQRRFKAERCTKTASSQSPYSVPALAVYGAKGQPLFLLRNSALIARWAALRAAARGAPPSALLYGPSLEVASAGADKTGTAEGDGKFLVAGGDNYYRSVSEMELRLSNGVGIEVRRLIYFYLLPSTLLGANLFRRNARGPLGCTLWWFWYFVARVMIPKFLKINATTAARGLQLLMSEFDYFDALIAKREAEVAADAGGGGNGVSSGASGTVGAVAGAPAKAPLPFYLCGSVLSAADVSLATLAGPLVQLPPGCDAGRYYLPPPAQLPAPLRDVVAALTVRPTGQYIIRLWEAHGIALMAAGTSGGGGVAAHKPASRL
;
A
#
# COMPACT_ATOMS: atom_id res chain seq x y z
N MET A 1 17.09 18.57 10.73
CA MET A 1 16.75 17.38 9.90
C MET A 1 15.65 17.62 8.86
N ALA A 2 14.89 18.74 8.90
CA ALA A 2 13.74 18.99 8.03
C ALA A 2 14.03 19.16 6.51
N SER A 3 15.26 19.50 6.11
CA SER A 3 15.57 19.88 4.71
C SER A 3 15.79 18.70 3.74
N ARG A 4 15.90 17.45 4.19
CA ARG A 4 16.14 16.30 3.30
C ARG A 4 14.89 15.57 2.81
N LEU A 5 13.70 15.93 3.30
CA LEU A 5 12.61 14.95 3.32
C LEU A 5 11.67 14.91 2.11
N CYS A 6 11.50 15.96 1.30
CA CYS A 6 10.58 15.86 0.16
C CYS A 6 11.07 16.69 -1.02
N LYS A 7 11.84 16.08 -1.93
CA LYS A 7 11.72 16.51 -3.33
C LYS A 7 10.29 16.17 -3.76
N ALA A 8 9.67 17.05 -4.54
CA ALA A 8 8.38 16.77 -5.15
C ALA A 8 8.42 15.38 -5.76
N GLU A 9 7.37 14.59 -5.51
CA GLU A 9 7.28 13.26 -6.06
C GLU A 9 7.36 13.35 -7.58
N ALA A 10 8.23 12.52 -8.18
CA ALA A 10 8.29 12.47 -9.63
C ALA A 10 6.91 12.04 -10.15
N PRO A 11 6.40 12.67 -11.23
CA PRO A 11 5.13 12.29 -11.84
C PRO A 11 5.10 10.78 -12.10
N TYR A 12 3.98 10.15 -11.78
CA TYR A 12 3.79 8.74 -12.06
C TYR A 12 3.33 8.57 -13.50
N GLU A 13 4.08 7.76 -14.25
CA GLU A 13 3.74 7.41 -15.63
C GLU A 13 2.86 6.15 -15.64
N LEU A 14 1.68 6.24 -16.27
CA LEU A 14 0.89 5.08 -16.67
C LEU A 14 1.06 4.84 -18.16
N SER A 15 1.13 3.57 -18.55
CA SER A 15 1.08 3.19 -19.97
C SER A 15 -0.32 3.41 -20.53
N GLN A 16 -0.43 3.65 -21.83
CA GLN A 16 -1.73 3.72 -22.53
C GLN A 16 -2.62 2.49 -22.22
N ILE A 17 -2.03 1.29 -22.15
CA ILE A 17 -2.77 0.05 -21.82
C ILE A 17 -3.38 0.14 -20.41
N ALA A 18 -2.63 0.66 -19.43
CA ALA A 18 -3.13 0.84 -18.07
C ALA A 18 -4.25 1.89 -17.98
N VAL A 19 -4.20 2.93 -18.82
CA VAL A 19 -5.23 3.96 -18.93
C VAL A 19 -6.49 3.40 -19.59
N ASN A 20 -6.36 2.67 -20.69
CA ASN A 20 -7.49 2.02 -21.37
C ASN A 20 -8.21 1.06 -20.42
N ALA A 21 -7.43 0.32 -19.62
CA ALA A 21 -7.95 -0.58 -18.62
C ALA A 21 -8.70 0.12 -17.46
N LEU A 22 -8.68 1.45 -17.31
CA LEU A 22 -9.47 2.12 -16.26
C LEU A 22 -10.98 2.02 -16.50
N ARG A 23 -11.40 2.00 -17.77
CA ARG A 23 -12.82 1.99 -18.15
C ARG A 23 -13.34 0.59 -18.53
N ASP A 24 -12.44 -0.34 -18.76
CA ASP A 24 -12.77 -1.70 -19.18
C ASP A 24 -13.41 -2.48 -18.01
N PRO A 25 -14.70 -2.88 -18.09
CA PRO A 25 -15.37 -3.63 -17.03
C PRO A 25 -14.89 -5.08 -16.93
N ASP A 26 -14.27 -5.62 -17.98
CA ASP A 26 -13.96 -7.05 -18.10
C ASP A 26 -12.52 -7.39 -17.68
N VAL A 27 -11.78 -6.42 -17.14
CA VAL A 27 -10.45 -6.71 -16.59
C VAL A 27 -10.55 -7.52 -15.31
N ARG A 28 -9.74 -8.57 -15.23
CA ARG A 28 -9.55 -9.36 -14.01
C ARG A 28 -8.34 -8.83 -13.24
N LEU A 29 -8.52 -8.64 -11.95
CA LEU A 29 -7.49 -8.15 -11.03
C LEU A 29 -6.97 -9.29 -10.15
N GLU A 30 -5.66 -9.48 -10.12
CA GLU A 30 -5.00 -10.44 -9.24
C GLU A 30 -3.93 -9.75 -8.38
N LEU A 31 -4.15 -9.73 -7.06
CA LEU A 31 -3.24 -9.12 -6.10
C LEU A 31 -2.30 -10.18 -5.50
N HIS A 32 -1.02 -10.06 -5.84
CA HIS A 32 0.08 -10.86 -5.35
C HIS A 32 0.61 -10.30 -4.04
N VAL A 33 0.56 -11.09 -2.96
CA VAL A 33 0.81 -10.61 -1.59
C VAL A 33 1.66 -11.56 -0.75
N VAL A 34 2.34 -10.99 0.24
CA VAL A 34 2.77 -11.69 1.46
C VAL A 34 1.84 -11.19 2.57
N PRO A 35 1.03 -12.04 3.25
CA PRO A 35 -0.17 -11.51 3.89
C PRO A 35 0.10 -10.58 5.06
N PHE A 36 1.10 -10.87 5.90
CA PHE A 36 1.49 -10.01 7.02
C PHE A 36 2.23 -8.72 6.60
N SER A 37 2.48 -8.49 5.31
CA SER A 37 3.11 -7.25 4.85
C SER A 37 2.14 -6.07 4.98
N HIS A 38 2.52 -5.06 5.74
CA HIS A 38 1.78 -3.80 5.87
C HIS A 38 1.60 -3.08 4.52
N TYR A 39 2.57 -3.19 3.61
CA TYR A 39 2.43 -2.65 2.26
C TYR A 39 1.36 -3.39 1.45
N CYS A 40 1.23 -4.71 1.62
CA CYS A 40 0.15 -5.48 0.99
C CYS A 40 -1.20 -5.09 1.58
N THR A 41 -1.27 -4.84 2.89
CA THR A 41 -2.47 -4.36 3.57
C THR A 41 -2.93 -3.01 3.03
N ARG A 42 -2.02 -2.07 2.77
CA ARG A 42 -2.33 -0.81 2.07
C ARG A 42 -2.98 -1.05 0.71
N ALA A 43 -2.43 -1.94 -0.11
CA ALA A 43 -2.99 -2.25 -1.43
C ALA A 43 -4.40 -2.87 -1.33
N ARG A 44 -4.63 -3.76 -0.37
CA ARG A 44 -5.96 -4.33 -0.10
C ARG A 44 -6.97 -3.24 0.24
N TRP A 45 -6.63 -2.36 1.19
CA TRP A 45 -7.50 -1.26 1.60
C TRP A 45 -7.82 -0.35 0.43
N ALA A 46 -6.84 -0.02 -0.41
CA ALA A 46 -7.08 0.84 -1.55
C ALA A 46 -8.00 0.19 -2.59
N LEU A 47 -7.82 -1.10 -2.89
CA LEU A 47 -8.72 -1.83 -3.80
C LEU A 47 -10.13 -1.95 -3.24
N ALA A 48 -10.26 -2.29 -1.95
CA ALA A 48 -11.55 -2.41 -1.27
C ALA A 48 -12.29 -1.07 -1.17
N ALA A 49 -11.60 0.01 -0.80
CA ALA A 49 -12.17 1.35 -0.73
C ALA A 49 -12.61 1.86 -2.11
N SER A 50 -11.94 1.41 -3.17
CA SER A 50 -12.29 1.69 -4.56
C SER A 50 -13.42 0.81 -5.11
N GLY A 51 -13.97 -0.10 -4.29
CA GLY A 51 -15.02 -1.04 -4.72
C GLY A 51 -14.58 -1.99 -5.83
N LEU A 52 -13.29 -2.33 -5.88
CA LEU A 52 -12.72 -3.19 -6.92
C LEU A 52 -12.64 -4.63 -6.42
N ASP A 53 -13.29 -5.54 -7.14
CA ASP A 53 -13.13 -6.98 -6.93
C ASP A 53 -11.77 -7.46 -7.44
N TYR A 54 -11.11 -8.34 -6.67
CA TYR A 54 -9.83 -8.91 -7.04
C TYR A 54 -9.63 -10.30 -6.41
N SER A 55 -8.81 -11.14 -7.03
CA SER A 55 -8.35 -12.40 -6.46
C SER A 55 -7.00 -12.22 -5.76
N GLU A 56 -6.80 -12.77 -4.57
CA GLU A 56 -5.50 -12.75 -3.89
C GLU A 56 -4.67 -14.00 -4.18
N VAL A 57 -3.44 -13.81 -4.66
CA VAL A 57 -2.41 -14.86 -4.67
C VAL A 57 -1.41 -14.59 -3.56
N THR A 58 -1.43 -15.48 -2.57
CA THR A 58 -0.64 -15.38 -1.35
C THR A 58 0.61 -16.22 -1.44
N TYR A 59 1.72 -15.66 -0.97
CA TYR A 59 3.01 -16.32 -0.89
C TYR A 59 3.56 -16.31 0.53
N LEU A 60 4.38 -17.32 0.84
CA LEU A 60 5.31 -17.23 1.95
C LEU A 60 6.43 -16.23 1.65
N PRO A 61 7.03 -15.61 2.68
CA PRO A 61 8.25 -14.83 2.52
C PRO A 61 9.33 -15.67 1.84
N VAL A 62 10.15 -15.01 1.01
CA VAL A 62 11.13 -15.63 0.10
C VAL A 62 10.50 -16.44 -1.05
N GLU A 63 9.50 -17.29 -0.79
CA GLU A 63 8.78 -18.05 -1.83
C GLU A 63 8.13 -17.14 -2.89
N HIS A 64 7.62 -15.98 -2.45
CA HIS A 64 7.06 -14.95 -3.34
C HIS A 64 7.98 -14.59 -4.50
N MET A 65 9.31 -14.70 -4.36
CA MET A 65 10.23 -14.41 -5.45
C MET A 65 10.03 -15.36 -6.65
N ARG A 66 9.80 -16.65 -6.39
CA ARG A 66 9.49 -17.63 -7.44
C ARG A 66 8.12 -17.38 -8.06
N GLY A 67 7.13 -17.06 -7.23
CA GLY A 67 5.80 -16.68 -7.68
C GLY A 67 5.83 -15.48 -8.61
N MET A 68 6.48 -14.40 -8.16
CA MET A 68 6.63 -13.18 -8.94
C MET A 68 7.49 -13.37 -10.19
N ALA A 69 8.51 -14.23 -10.18
CA ALA A 69 9.26 -14.57 -11.38
C ALA A 69 8.37 -15.19 -12.46
N ARG A 70 7.45 -16.08 -12.10
CA ARG A 70 6.47 -16.66 -13.03
C ARG A 70 5.51 -15.61 -13.58
N VAL A 71 4.97 -14.76 -12.70
CA VAL A 71 4.09 -13.65 -13.11
C VAL A 71 4.83 -12.77 -14.11
N LEU A 72 6.05 -12.32 -13.79
CA LEU A 72 6.86 -11.50 -14.68
C LEU A 72 7.13 -12.18 -16.04
N ALA A 73 7.39 -13.48 -16.05
CA ALA A 73 7.58 -14.23 -17.30
C ALA A 73 6.32 -14.20 -18.19
N SER A 74 5.12 -14.24 -17.59
CA SER A 74 3.86 -14.12 -18.33
C SER A 74 3.64 -12.72 -18.93
N PHE A 75 4.03 -11.66 -18.21
CA PHE A 75 3.88 -10.28 -18.70
C PHE A 75 5.01 -9.84 -19.65
N CYS A 76 6.13 -10.56 -19.68
CA CYS A 76 7.29 -10.23 -20.48
C CYS A 76 7.89 -11.50 -21.13
N PRO A 77 7.20 -12.13 -22.10
CA PRO A 77 7.63 -13.42 -22.67
C PRO A 77 9.03 -13.36 -23.32
N HIS A 78 9.45 -12.19 -23.81
CA HIS A 78 10.76 -11.97 -24.43
C HIS A 78 11.94 -11.91 -23.44
N LEU A 79 11.72 -11.91 -22.11
CA LEU A 79 12.79 -11.92 -21.11
C LEU A 79 13.47 -13.29 -20.95
N SER A 80 12.99 -14.35 -21.61
CA SER A 80 13.47 -15.72 -21.40
C SER A 80 14.85 -16.04 -22.01
N ALA A 81 15.53 -15.10 -22.67
CA ALA A 81 16.81 -15.34 -23.33
C ALA A 81 17.94 -14.45 -22.78
N GLY A 82 18.47 -14.78 -21.59
CA GLY A 82 19.84 -14.43 -21.17
C GLY A 82 20.26 -12.95 -21.07
N HIS A 83 19.39 -11.98 -21.34
CA HIS A 83 19.67 -10.54 -21.24
C HIS A 83 18.71 -9.87 -20.25
N LEU A 84 19.13 -9.82 -18.99
CA LEU A 84 18.43 -9.10 -17.92
C LEU A 84 18.55 -7.55 -18.04
N THR A 85 18.83 -7.01 -19.22
CA THR A 85 19.19 -5.59 -19.34
C THR A 85 18.02 -4.64 -19.49
N ARG A 86 16.77 -5.10 -19.74
CA ARG A 86 15.54 -4.34 -19.42
C ARG A 86 14.25 -5.08 -19.80
N PRO A 87 13.25 -5.17 -18.92
CA PRO A 87 11.89 -5.53 -19.29
C PRO A 87 11.18 -4.34 -19.99
N PRO A 88 10.60 -4.51 -21.18
CA PRO A 88 9.69 -3.51 -21.76
C PRO A 88 8.39 -3.45 -20.93
N SER A 89 7.83 -2.24 -20.81
CA SER A 89 6.54 -1.89 -20.15
C SER A 89 6.33 -2.27 -18.68
N LEU A 90 7.41 -2.47 -17.93
CA LEU A 90 7.39 -2.30 -16.49
C LEU A 90 7.23 -0.81 -16.19
N ILE A 91 6.21 -0.40 -15.44
CA ILE A 91 6.08 0.98 -14.96
C ILE A 91 7.28 1.27 -14.03
N ILE A 92 8.35 1.77 -14.65
CA ILE A 92 9.53 2.37 -14.05
C ILE A 92 9.69 3.70 -14.80
N PRO A 93 9.95 4.83 -14.11
CA PRO A 93 10.23 6.11 -14.77
C PRO A 93 11.36 5.92 -15.80
N SER A 94 11.08 6.23 -17.07
CA SER A 94 11.95 5.86 -18.19
C SER A 94 12.34 7.05 -19.07
N THR A 95 13.63 7.42 -19.04
CA THR A 95 14.42 7.92 -20.19
C THR A 95 15.94 7.74 -19.94
N PRO A 96 16.76 7.44 -20.96
CA PRO A 96 18.23 7.29 -20.83
C PRO A 96 18.99 8.61 -20.54
N ASP A 97 18.50 9.76 -21.03
CA ASP A 97 19.14 11.07 -20.76
C ASP A 97 18.79 11.65 -19.40
N VAL A 98 17.60 11.34 -18.91
CA VAL A 98 17.24 11.51 -17.51
C VAL A 98 18.10 10.60 -16.64
N GLN A 99 18.49 9.40 -17.07
CA GLN A 99 19.44 8.56 -16.31
C GLN A 99 20.89 9.06 -16.28
N ARG A 100 21.37 9.75 -17.33
CA ARG A 100 22.68 10.41 -17.30
C ARG A 100 22.69 11.63 -16.38
N ARG A 101 21.59 12.39 -16.29
CA ARG A 101 21.41 13.42 -15.23
C ARG A 101 21.03 12.85 -13.85
N PHE A 102 20.38 11.69 -13.75
CA PHE A 102 20.02 11.01 -12.49
C PHE A 102 21.17 10.24 -11.84
N LYS A 103 22.25 9.93 -12.57
CA LYS A 103 23.52 9.51 -11.94
C LYS A 103 24.23 10.68 -11.26
N ALA A 104 24.03 11.91 -11.74
CA ALA A 104 24.65 13.12 -11.20
C ALA A 104 23.79 13.80 -10.12
N GLU A 105 22.46 13.74 -10.23
CA GLU A 105 21.55 14.26 -9.21
C GLU A 105 20.98 13.13 -8.39
N ARG A 106 21.26 13.14 -7.07
CA ARG A 106 20.71 12.22 -6.08
C ARG A 106 19.18 12.18 -6.21
N CYS A 107 18.70 11.17 -6.93
CA CYS A 107 17.31 10.76 -6.98
C CYS A 107 16.88 10.45 -5.54
N THR A 108 15.78 11.07 -5.11
CA THR A 108 15.07 10.69 -3.89
C THR A 108 14.48 9.31 -4.14
N LYS A 109 15.30 8.29 -3.83
CA LYS A 109 14.93 6.88 -3.81
C LYS A 109 13.62 6.74 -3.03
N THR A 110 12.49 6.62 -3.72
CA THR A 110 11.27 6.19 -3.06
C THR A 110 11.52 4.77 -2.55
N ALA A 111 11.36 4.54 -1.26
CA ALA A 111 11.91 3.37 -0.59
C ALA A 111 11.18 2.05 -0.87
N SER A 112 10.22 2.07 -1.79
CA SER A 112 9.58 0.88 -2.34
C SER A 112 10.59 0.11 -3.18
N SER A 113 11.13 -0.97 -2.58
CA SER A 113 11.92 -2.05 -3.18
C SER A 113 12.11 -1.98 -4.70
N GLN A 114 13.34 -1.70 -5.13
CA GLN A 114 13.79 -1.85 -6.53
C GLN A 114 13.73 -3.30 -7.02
N SER A 115 13.51 -4.28 -6.12
CA SER A 115 13.41 -5.67 -6.52
C SER A 115 12.22 -5.89 -7.45
N PRO A 116 12.43 -6.53 -8.61
CA PRO A 116 11.34 -6.83 -9.53
C PRO A 116 10.34 -7.82 -8.92
N TYR A 117 10.76 -8.56 -7.89
CA TYR A 117 9.98 -9.56 -7.18
C TYR A 117 9.22 -9.02 -5.95
N SER A 118 9.14 -7.70 -5.81
CA SER A 118 8.46 -7.11 -4.66
C SER A 118 6.95 -7.30 -4.70
N VAL A 119 6.38 -7.48 -3.52
CA VAL A 119 4.94 -7.46 -3.27
C VAL A 119 4.58 -6.29 -2.36
N PRO A 120 3.38 -5.68 -2.50
CA PRO A 120 2.31 -6.13 -3.39
C PRO A 120 2.58 -5.83 -4.87
N ALA A 121 2.04 -6.71 -5.71
CA ALA A 121 1.93 -6.50 -7.15
C ALA A 121 0.50 -6.78 -7.59
N LEU A 122 -0.08 -5.92 -8.40
CA LEU A 122 -1.40 -6.09 -9.00
C LEU A 122 -1.22 -6.45 -10.47
N ALA A 123 -1.50 -7.71 -10.79
CA ALA A 123 -1.54 -8.19 -12.16
C ALA A 123 -2.93 -7.91 -12.74
N VAL A 124 -2.97 -7.28 -13.91
CA VAL A 124 -4.20 -6.93 -14.61
C VAL A 124 -4.27 -7.74 -15.89
N TYR A 125 -5.35 -8.50 -16.04
CA TYR A 125 -5.62 -9.35 -17.19
C TYR A 125 -6.85 -8.82 -17.92
N GLY A 126 -6.89 -8.98 -19.25
CA GLY A 126 -8.08 -8.67 -20.03
C GLY A 126 -9.10 -9.81 -19.98
N ALA A 127 -10.24 -9.61 -20.67
CA ALA A 127 -11.37 -10.54 -20.65
C ALA A 127 -11.03 -12.00 -21.00
N LYS A 128 -10.05 -12.24 -21.88
CA LYS A 128 -9.62 -13.59 -22.30
C LYS A 128 -8.49 -14.15 -21.43
N GLY A 129 -8.18 -13.50 -20.30
CA GLY A 129 -7.10 -13.90 -19.39
C GLY A 129 -5.70 -13.54 -19.89
N GLN A 130 -5.57 -12.79 -20.98
CA GLN A 130 -4.27 -12.31 -21.45
C GLN A 130 -3.69 -11.26 -20.50
N PRO A 131 -2.38 -11.30 -20.20
CA PRO A 131 -1.74 -10.31 -19.35
C PRO A 131 -1.73 -8.94 -20.05
N LEU A 132 -2.20 -7.89 -19.36
CA LEU A 132 -2.18 -6.51 -19.88
C LEU A 132 -1.00 -5.72 -19.32
N PHE A 133 -0.94 -5.56 -18.00
CA PHE A 133 0.17 -4.90 -17.31
C PHE A 133 0.27 -5.34 -15.84
N LEU A 134 1.42 -5.05 -15.23
CA LEU A 134 1.70 -5.35 -13.84
C LEU A 134 2.05 -4.07 -13.07
N LEU A 135 1.20 -3.70 -12.11
CA LEU A 135 1.49 -2.61 -11.17
C LEU A 135 2.24 -3.15 -9.96
N ARG A 136 3.33 -2.51 -9.58
CA ARG A 136 4.10 -2.84 -8.38
C ARG A 136 4.27 -1.57 -7.56
N ASN A 137 4.38 -1.71 -6.24
CA ASN A 137 4.24 -0.62 -5.25
C ASN A 137 2.78 -0.38 -4.87
N SER A 138 2.49 -0.47 -3.57
CA SER A 138 1.13 -0.25 -3.07
C SER A 138 0.61 1.17 -3.26
N ALA A 139 1.47 2.19 -3.35
CA ALA A 139 1.07 3.56 -3.62
C ALA A 139 0.61 3.73 -5.09
N LEU A 140 1.27 3.04 -6.02
CA LEU A 140 0.86 2.98 -7.43
C LEU A 140 -0.44 2.21 -7.60
N ILE A 141 -0.56 1.07 -6.92
CA ILE A 141 -1.80 0.29 -6.88
C ILE A 141 -2.96 1.15 -6.33
N ALA A 142 -2.71 1.92 -5.26
CA ALA A 142 -3.74 2.78 -4.67
C ALA A 142 -4.19 3.91 -5.62
N ARG A 143 -3.25 4.60 -6.28
CA ARG A 143 -3.59 5.63 -7.28
C ARG A 143 -4.36 5.06 -8.45
N TRP A 144 -3.93 3.92 -9.00
CA TRP A 144 -4.63 3.29 -10.11
C TRP A 144 -6.02 2.80 -9.71
N ALA A 145 -6.18 2.26 -8.50
CA ALA A 145 -7.49 1.87 -7.97
C ALA A 145 -8.44 3.07 -7.86
N ALA A 146 -7.96 4.21 -7.35
CA ALA A 146 -8.74 5.44 -7.27
C ALA A 146 -9.12 5.98 -8.65
N LEU A 147 -8.18 6.01 -9.60
CA LEU A 147 -8.47 6.40 -11.00
C LEU A 147 -9.53 5.50 -11.64
N ARG A 148 -9.46 4.19 -11.40
CA ARG A 148 -10.44 3.24 -11.93
C ARG A 148 -11.81 3.44 -11.29
N ALA A 149 -11.88 3.67 -9.99
CA ALA A 149 -13.13 4.01 -9.31
C ALA A 149 -13.75 5.28 -9.88
N ALA A 150 -12.96 6.35 -10.05
CA ALA A 150 -13.40 7.60 -10.66
C ALA A 150 -13.91 7.38 -12.10
N ALA A 151 -13.17 6.62 -12.91
CA ALA A 151 -13.56 6.28 -14.28
C ALA A 151 -14.87 5.46 -14.36
N ARG A 152 -15.25 4.78 -13.28
CA ARG A 152 -16.51 4.03 -13.14
C ARG A 152 -17.61 4.82 -12.43
N GLY A 153 -17.42 6.12 -12.23
CA GLY A 153 -18.43 7.01 -11.64
C GLY A 153 -18.56 6.90 -10.12
N ALA A 154 -17.52 6.42 -9.41
CA ALA A 154 -17.50 6.48 -7.96
C ALA A 154 -17.62 7.95 -7.49
N PRO A 155 -18.38 8.22 -6.42
CA PRO A 155 -18.54 9.58 -5.93
C PRO A 155 -17.20 10.13 -5.41
N PRO A 156 -16.97 11.46 -5.49
CA PRO A 156 -15.74 12.09 -4.99
C PRO A 156 -15.33 11.70 -3.57
N SER A 157 -16.31 11.47 -2.69
CA SER A 157 -16.08 11.08 -1.29
C SER A 157 -15.54 9.65 -1.13
N ALA A 158 -15.64 8.81 -2.16
CA ALA A 158 -15.06 7.46 -2.18
C ALA A 158 -13.65 7.42 -2.77
N LEU A 159 -13.15 8.54 -3.32
CA LEU A 159 -11.83 8.62 -3.94
C LEU A 159 -10.75 8.99 -2.91
N LEU A 160 -9.86 8.04 -2.60
CA LEU A 160 -8.78 8.23 -1.61
C LEU A 160 -7.82 9.40 -1.92
N TYR A 161 -7.78 9.87 -3.16
CA TYR A 161 -6.92 10.98 -3.60
C TYR A 161 -7.71 12.25 -3.93
N GLY A 162 -9.02 12.27 -3.67
CA GLY A 162 -9.91 13.38 -3.97
C GLY A 162 -10.37 13.43 -5.44
N PRO A 163 -11.27 14.37 -5.77
CA PRO A 163 -11.85 14.50 -7.11
C PRO A 163 -10.87 14.98 -8.17
N SER A 164 -9.77 15.63 -7.78
CA SER A 164 -8.79 16.23 -8.69
C SER A 164 -7.83 15.21 -9.32
N LEU A 165 -7.92 13.94 -8.93
CA LEU A 165 -7.05 12.90 -9.48
C LEU A 165 -7.47 12.61 -10.93
N GLU A 166 -6.67 13.07 -11.88
CA GLU A 166 -6.92 12.90 -13.30
C GLU A 166 -5.76 12.21 -14.02
N VAL A 167 -6.06 11.65 -15.18
CA VAL A 167 -5.06 11.17 -16.13
C VAL A 167 -4.83 12.27 -17.15
N ALA A 168 -3.71 12.98 -17.02
CA ALA A 168 -3.30 13.97 -18.01
C ALA A 168 -2.47 13.27 -19.10
N SER A 169 -2.76 13.57 -20.37
CA SER A 169 -1.80 13.27 -21.45
C SER A 169 -0.49 13.98 -21.11
N ALA A 170 0.65 13.28 -21.13
CA ALA A 170 1.93 13.97 -21.06
C ALA A 170 1.95 14.95 -22.23
N GLY A 171 1.93 16.26 -21.95
CA GLY A 171 1.82 17.28 -22.98
C GLY A 171 2.87 17.00 -24.07
N ALA A 172 2.47 17.12 -25.33
CA ALA A 172 3.38 16.90 -26.46
C ALA A 172 4.68 17.64 -26.18
N ASP A 173 5.79 16.90 -26.13
CA ASP A 173 7.08 17.52 -25.91
C ASP A 173 7.29 18.56 -27.01
N LYS A 174 7.89 19.72 -26.67
CA LYS A 174 7.99 20.89 -27.57
C LYS A 174 8.73 20.57 -28.89
N THR A 175 9.31 19.38 -29.00
CA THR A 175 10.03 18.85 -30.15
C THR A 175 9.13 18.39 -31.30
N GLY A 176 7.80 18.36 -31.15
CA GLY A 176 6.87 18.13 -32.27
C GLY A 176 6.91 16.73 -32.89
N THR A 177 7.68 15.80 -32.32
CA THR A 177 7.69 14.39 -32.75
C THR A 177 6.52 13.66 -32.10
N ALA A 178 5.42 13.53 -32.84
CA ALA A 178 4.15 12.96 -32.37
C ALA A 178 4.16 11.43 -32.10
N GLU A 179 5.32 10.78 -32.11
CA GLU A 179 5.45 9.31 -32.03
C GLU A 179 6.02 8.85 -30.67
N GLY A 180 5.71 9.59 -29.60
CA GLY A 180 6.17 9.25 -28.25
C GLY A 180 5.18 8.36 -27.52
N ASP A 181 5.31 7.03 -27.63
CA ASP A 181 4.92 5.93 -26.71
C ASP A 181 3.67 6.05 -25.77
N GLY A 182 2.74 6.98 -26.00
CA GLY A 182 1.47 7.14 -25.28
C GLY A 182 1.61 7.14 -23.75
N LYS A 183 2.53 7.93 -23.20
CA LYS A 183 2.71 8.04 -21.75
C LYS A 183 1.71 9.03 -21.14
N PHE A 184 1.05 8.61 -20.07
CA PHE A 184 0.13 9.47 -19.31
C PHE A 184 0.69 9.76 -17.93
N LEU A 185 0.54 11.00 -17.49
CA LEU A 185 0.93 11.42 -16.16
C LEU A 185 -0.28 11.40 -15.26
N VAL A 186 -0.15 10.72 -14.13
CA VAL A 186 -1.10 10.82 -13.04
C VAL A 186 -0.73 12.03 -12.22
N ALA A 187 -1.58 13.05 -12.27
CA ALA A 187 -1.41 14.28 -11.51
C ALA A 187 -2.76 14.70 -10.93
N GLY A 188 -2.73 15.25 -9.71
CA GLY A 188 -3.83 16.05 -9.19
C GLY A 188 -3.41 17.50 -9.16
N GLY A 189 -4.26 18.37 -9.71
CA GLY A 189 -3.96 19.80 -9.84
C GLY A 189 -4.14 20.59 -8.53
N ASP A 190 -4.85 20.03 -7.54
CA ASP A 190 -5.22 20.76 -6.33
C ASP A 190 -4.28 20.54 -5.13
N ASN A 191 -4.45 21.42 -4.13
CA ASN A 191 -3.68 21.35 -2.89
C ASN A 191 -4.01 20.10 -2.07
N TYR A 192 -5.21 19.53 -2.24
CA TYR A 192 -5.64 18.34 -1.54
C TYR A 192 -4.82 17.11 -1.99
N TYR A 193 -4.78 16.84 -3.30
CA TYR A 193 -3.98 15.75 -3.86
C TYR A 193 -2.50 15.87 -3.49
N ARG A 194 -1.94 17.09 -3.56
CA ARG A 194 -0.56 17.34 -3.16
C ARG A 194 -0.33 16.98 -1.69
N SER A 195 -1.21 17.42 -0.80
CA SER A 195 -1.13 17.12 0.64
C SER A 195 -1.21 15.61 0.91
N VAL A 196 -2.15 14.92 0.26
CA VAL A 196 -2.29 13.45 0.38
C VAL A 196 -1.04 12.72 -0.11
N SER A 197 -0.51 13.11 -1.27
CA SER A 197 0.66 12.49 -1.89
C SER A 197 1.94 12.71 -1.07
N GLU A 198 2.15 13.93 -0.56
CA GLU A 198 3.27 14.25 0.31
C GLU A 198 3.24 13.43 1.61
N MET A 199 2.06 13.29 2.21
CA MET A 199 1.88 12.51 3.43
C MET A 199 2.10 11.02 3.18
N GLU A 200 1.54 10.47 2.09
CA GLU A 200 1.78 9.07 1.69
C GLU A 200 3.27 8.79 1.47
N LEU A 201 3.98 9.70 0.80
CA LEU A 201 5.41 9.58 0.53
C LEU A 201 6.22 9.61 1.83
N ARG A 202 5.88 10.54 2.73
CA ARG A 202 6.50 10.64 4.06
C ARG A 202 6.31 9.35 4.85
N LEU A 203 5.08 8.83 4.92
CA LEU A 203 4.75 7.59 5.62
C LEU A 203 5.48 6.39 5.01
N SER A 204 5.54 6.30 3.68
CA SER A 204 6.20 5.20 2.98
C SER A 204 7.71 5.16 3.25
N ASN A 205 8.34 6.33 3.31
CA ASN A 205 9.79 6.48 3.49
C ASN A 205 10.23 6.54 4.95
N GLY A 206 9.44 7.15 5.83
CA GLY A 206 9.75 7.35 7.25
C GLY A 206 9.24 6.22 8.13
N VAL A 207 7.97 5.84 7.96
CA VAL A 207 7.31 4.86 8.84
C VAL A 207 7.47 3.44 8.30
N GLY A 208 7.05 3.20 7.05
CA GLY A 208 6.95 1.84 6.51
C GLY A 208 8.27 1.05 6.50
N ILE A 209 9.40 1.70 6.17
CA ILE A 209 10.72 1.05 6.20
C ILE A 209 11.10 0.67 7.63
N GLU A 210 10.92 1.60 8.55
CA GLU A 210 11.43 1.49 9.91
C GLU A 210 10.59 0.52 10.73
N VAL A 211 9.27 0.52 10.55
CA VAL A 211 8.37 -0.52 11.09
C VAL A 211 8.83 -1.90 10.65
N ARG A 212 9.10 -2.10 9.35
CA ARG A 212 9.59 -3.40 8.84
C ARG A 212 10.88 -3.82 9.52
N ARG A 213 11.84 -2.89 9.62
CA ARG A 213 13.15 -3.16 10.21
C ARG A 213 13.03 -3.58 11.67
N LEU A 214 12.22 -2.86 12.44
CA LEU A 214 12.00 -3.12 13.86
C LEU A 214 11.30 -4.46 14.08
N ILE A 215 10.21 -4.72 13.35
CA ILE A 215 9.44 -5.96 13.45
C ILE A 215 10.32 -7.16 13.09
N TYR A 216 11.07 -7.11 11.99
CA TYR A 216 11.93 -8.22 11.58
C TYR A 216 13.11 -8.44 12.53
N PHE A 217 13.67 -7.37 13.11
CA PHE A 217 14.73 -7.47 14.11
C PHE A 217 14.30 -8.30 15.32
N TYR A 218 13.08 -8.09 15.82
CA TYR A 218 12.60 -8.79 17.02
C TYR A 218 11.88 -10.12 16.73
N LEU A 219 11.11 -10.21 15.64
CA LEU A 219 10.29 -11.41 15.38
C LEU A 219 11.07 -12.55 14.71
N LEU A 220 11.99 -12.27 13.78
CA LEU A 220 12.69 -13.34 13.06
C LEU A 220 13.58 -14.22 13.97
N PRO A 221 14.31 -13.66 14.96
CA PRO A 221 15.08 -14.47 15.91
C PRO A 221 14.22 -15.35 16.82
N SER A 222 12.97 -14.96 17.08
CA SER A 222 12.05 -15.75 17.90
C SER A 222 11.51 -16.94 17.11
N THR A 223 12.02 -18.14 17.41
CA THR A 223 11.61 -19.38 16.73
C THR A 223 10.11 -19.60 16.80
N LEU A 224 9.49 -19.41 17.97
CA LEU A 224 8.06 -19.64 18.16
C LEU A 224 7.21 -18.65 17.35
N LEU A 225 7.51 -17.34 17.46
CA LEU A 225 6.71 -16.29 16.79
C LEU A 225 6.92 -16.31 15.28
N GLY A 226 8.17 -16.44 14.85
CA GLY A 226 8.52 -16.55 13.43
C GLY A 226 7.91 -17.79 12.79
N ALA A 227 8.01 -18.95 13.44
CA ALA A 227 7.36 -20.18 12.96
C ALA A 227 5.85 -20.02 12.86
N ASN A 228 5.20 -19.46 13.89
CA ASN A 228 3.75 -19.27 13.90
C ASN A 228 3.30 -18.30 12.78
N LEU A 229 4.05 -17.21 12.57
CA LEU A 229 3.83 -16.29 11.47
C LEU A 229 3.86 -17.03 10.12
N PHE A 230 4.91 -17.80 9.84
CA PHE A 230 5.01 -18.56 8.58
C PHE A 230 3.93 -19.62 8.45
N ARG A 231 3.65 -20.37 9.52
CA ARG A 231 2.61 -21.41 9.53
C ARG A 231 1.21 -20.84 9.23
N ARG A 232 0.84 -19.70 9.83
CA ARG A 232 -0.47 -19.05 9.57
C ARG A 232 -0.59 -18.48 8.16
N ASN A 233 0.55 -18.11 7.56
CA ASN A 233 0.59 -17.54 6.21
C ASN A 233 0.84 -18.59 5.12
N ALA A 234 1.12 -19.83 5.50
CA ALA A 234 1.29 -20.95 4.60
C ALA A 234 -0.04 -21.27 3.93
N ARG A 235 -0.05 -21.26 2.59
CA ARG A 235 -1.21 -21.68 1.79
C ARG A 235 -0.79 -22.75 0.79
N GLY A 236 -1.75 -23.62 0.48
CA GLY A 236 -1.54 -24.76 -0.42
C GLY A 236 -0.67 -25.88 0.18
N PRO A 237 -0.61 -27.06 -0.46
CA PRO A 237 0.09 -28.23 0.08
C PRO A 237 1.58 -28.00 0.31
N LEU A 238 2.25 -27.30 -0.62
CA LEU A 238 3.69 -27.00 -0.51
C LEU A 238 3.99 -25.97 0.58
N GLY A 239 3.18 -24.92 0.71
CA GLY A 239 3.35 -23.94 1.77
C GLY A 239 3.18 -24.60 3.15
N CYS A 240 2.15 -25.43 3.31
CA CYS A 240 1.87 -26.13 4.56
C CYS A 240 2.93 -27.16 4.96
N THR A 241 3.65 -27.75 4.01
CA THR A 241 4.72 -28.73 4.29
C THR A 241 6.10 -28.09 4.46
N LEU A 242 6.37 -26.98 3.77
CA LEU A 242 7.69 -26.35 3.72
C LEU A 242 7.80 -25.01 4.45
N TRP A 243 6.79 -24.58 5.20
CA TRP A 243 6.82 -23.28 5.90
C TRP A 243 8.02 -23.15 6.85
N TRP A 244 8.43 -24.24 7.51
CA TRP A 244 9.56 -24.25 8.46
C TRP A 244 10.88 -23.99 7.75
N PHE A 245 11.05 -24.54 6.54
CA PHE A 245 12.21 -24.32 5.70
C PHE A 245 12.26 -22.85 5.26
N TRP A 246 11.13 -22.32 4.76
CA TRP A 246 11.05 -20.91 4.37
C TRP A 246 11.27 -19.95 5.53
N TYR A 247 10.82 -20.29 6.74
CA TYR A 247 11.12 -19.54 7.95
C TYR A 247 12.63 -19.49 8.21
N PHE A 248 13.33 -20.62 8.14
CA PHE A 248 14.78 -20.67 8.35
C PHE A 248 15.54 -19.84 7.31
N VAL A 249 15.18 -19.98 6.02
CA VAL A 249 15.77 -19.18 4.95
C VAL A 249 15.52 -17.69 5.18
N ALA A 250 14.29 -17.29 5.51
CA ALA A 250 13.94 -15.90 5.77
C ALA A 250 14.68 -15.33 7.00
N ARG A 251 14.79 -16.10 8.08
CA ARG A 251 15.52 -15.73 9.31
C ARG A 251 16.97 -15.37 9.02
N VAL A 252 17.62 -16.07 8.08
CA VAL A 252 19.02 -15.82 7.71
C VAL A 252 19.15 -14.72 6.64
N MET A 253 18.29 -14.74 5.62
CA MET A 253 18.44 -13.90 4.44
C MET A 253 17.90 -12.48 4.64
N ILE A 254 16.73 -12.32 5.27
CA ILE A 254 16.07 -11.02 5.39
C ILE A 254 16.94 -10.01 6.16
N PRO A 255 17.52 -10.33 7.33
CA PRO A 255 18.37 -9.38 8.05
C PRO A 255 19.60 -8.96 7.25
N LYS A 256 20.20 -9.87 6.48
CA LYS A 256 21.36 -9.57 5.64
C LYS A 256 21.00 -8.62 4.49
N PHE A 257 19.97 -8.93 3.71
CA PHE A 257 19.58 -8.10 2.56
C PHE A 257 19.07 -6.72 2.95
N LEU A 258 18.35 -6.64 4.07
CA LEU A 258 17.76 -5.38 4.56
C LEU A 258 18.67 -4.66 5.56
N LYS A 259 19.90 -5.15 5.79
CA LYS A 259 20.88 -4.58 6.74
C LYS A 259 20.29 -4.37 8.14
N ILE A 260 19.52 -5.34 8.62
CA ILE A 260 18.85 -5.30 9.92
C ILE A 260 19.82 -5.81 10.97
N ASN A 261 20.20 -4.94 11.90
CA ASN A 261 21.01 -5.25 13.06
C ASN A 261 20.58 -4.32 14.23
N ALA A 262 21.17 -4.50 15.41
CA ALA A 262 20.79 -3.73 16.59
C ALA A 262 20.93 -2.21 16.36
N THR A 263 22.02 -1.76 15.72
CA THR A 263 22.26 -0.35 15.43
C THR A 263 21.22 0.23 14.48
N THR A 264 20.91 -0.47 13.38
CA THR A 264 19.93 0.01 12.39
C THR A 264 18.49 -0.07 12.93
N ALA A 265 18.19 -1.03 13.81
CA ALA A 265 16.92 -1.12 14.52
C ALA A 265 16.75 0.02 15.55
N ALA A 266 17.77 0.30 16.36
CA ALA A 266 17.75 1.41 17.32
C ALA A 266 17.59 2.77 16.63
N ARG A 267 18.34 3.01 15.55
CA ARG A 267 18.14 4.20 14.71
C ARG A 267 16.74 4.26 14.11
N GLY A 268 16.24 3.12 13.63
CA GLY A 268 14.88 3.03 13.07
C GLY A 268 13.81 3.38 14.10
N LEU A 269 13.97 2.92 15.34
CA LEU A 269 13.10 3.27 16.45
C LEU A 269 13.10 4.79 16.72
N GLN A 270 14.27 5.43 16.76
CA GLN A 270 14.36 6.89 16.95
C GLN A 270 13.65 7.66 15.83
N LEU A 271 13.82 7.23 14.57
CA LEU A 271 13.13 7.83 13.44
C LEU A 271 11.61 7.62 13.55
N LEU A 272 11.16 6.44 13.95
CA LEU A 272 9.74 6.17 14.18
C LEU A 272 9.16 7.07 15.27
N MET A 273 9.85 7.25 16.40
CA MET A 273 9.39 8.15 17.45
C MET A 273 9.24 9.58 16.92
N SER A 274 10.20 10.07 16.14
CA SER A 274 10.11 11.42 15.54
C SER A 274 8.96 11.55 14.52
N GLU A 275 8.63 10.48 13.80
CA GLU A 275 7.46 10.49 12.91
C GLU A 275 6.16 10.48 13.72
N PHE A 276 6.08 9.71 14.82
CA PHE A 276 4.92 9.74 15.72
C PHE A 276 4.77 11.10 16.41
N ASP A 277 5.85 11.77 16.80
CA ASP A 277 5.79 13.14 17.33
C ASP A 277 5.19 14.12 16.31
N TYR A 278 5.57 13.99 15.02
CA TYR A 278 5.02 14.79 13.94
C TYR A 278 3.51 14.55 13.75
N PHE A 279 3.09 13.28 13.73
CA PHE A 279 1.67 12.93 13.56
C PHE A 279 0.84 13.27 14.79
N ASP A 280 1.38 13.20 16.01
CA ASP A 280 0.70 13.62 17.22
C ASP A 280 0.38 15.13 17.16
N ALA A 281 1.36 15.95 16.75
CA ALA A 281 1.15 17.39 16.57
C ALA A 281 0.12 17.68 15.47
N LEU A 282 0.16 16.95 14.35
CA LEU A 282 -0.81 17.10 13.26
C LEU A 282 -2.23 16.72 13.70
N ILE A 283 -2.39 15.61 14.44
CA ILE A 283 -3.69 15.15 14.95
C ILE A 283 -4.24 16.15 15.98
N ALA A 284 -3.44 16.62 16.92
CA ALA A 284 -3.85 17.63 17.89
C ALA A 284 -4.32 18.93 17.20
N LYS A 285 -3.63 19.33 16.12
CA LYS A 285 -4.05 20.47 15.30
C LYS A 285 -5.43 20.24 14.68
N ARG A 286 -5.69 19.07 14.10
CA ARG A 286 -6.99 18.73 13.51
C ARG A 286 -8.11 18.68 14.53
N GLU A 287 -7.84 18.13 15.71
CA GLU A 287 -8.81 18.10 16.82
C GLU A 287 -9.19 19.52 17.26
N ALA A 288 -8.23 20.45 17.32
CA ALA A 288 -8.49 21.85 17.62
C ALA A 288 -9.29 22.56 16.51
N GLU A 289 -8.99 22.29 15.24
CA GLU A 289 -9.77 22.83 14.10
C GLU A 289 -11.24 22.39 14.17
N VAL A 290 -11.51 21.10 14.41
CA VAL A 290 -12.88 20.58 14.57
C VAL A 290 -13.60 21.16 15.78
N ALA A 291 -12.89 21.34 16.91
CA ALA A 291 -13.47 21.93 18.12
C ALA A 291 -13.83 23.41 17.93
N ALA A 292 -13.01 24.17 17.20
CA ALA A 292 -13.27 25.57 16.88
C ALA A 292 -14.50 25.72 15.96
N ASP A 293 -14.63 24.86 14.95
CA ASP A 293 -15.78 24.83 14.05
C ASP A 293 -17.09 24.50 14.81
N ALA A 294 -17.03 23.62 15.81
CA ALA A 294 -18.18 23.29 16.66
C ALA A 294 -18.59 24.45 17.59
N GLY A 295 -17.66 25.31 18.02
CA GLY A 295 -17.92 26.44 18.91
C GLY A 295 -18.41 27.71 18.20
N GLY A 296 -18.14 27.87 16.90
CA GLY A 296 -18.51 29.06 16.13
C GLY A 296 -19.97 29.09 15.62
N GLY A 297 -20.71 27.97 15.73
CA GLY A 297 -22.00 27.74 15.07
C GLY A 297 -23.24 28.31 15.76
N GLY A 298 -23.14 29.44 16.46
CA GLY A 298 -24.28 30.10 17.10
C GLY A 298 -25.20 30.90 16.16
N ASN A 299 -24.79 31.19 14.92
CA ASN A 299 -25.62 31.95 13.97
C ASN A 299 -25.19 31.74 12.52
N GLY A 300 -26.05 31.12 11.70
CA GLY A 300 -26.08 31.38 10.26
C GLY A 300 -25.70 30.22 9.33
N VAL A 301 -26.75 29.59 8.78
CA VAL A 301 -26.83 28.92 7.47
C VAL A 301 -25.95 27.68 7.26
N SER A 302 -26.55 26.54 7.57
CA SER A 302 -26.19 25.19 7.14
C SER A 302 -26.32 25.01 5.63
N SER A 303 -25.20 24.94 4.89
CA SER A 303 -25.16 24.29 3.58
C SER A 303 -23.76 23.80 3.25
N GLY A 304 -23.56 22.49 3.30
CA GLY A 304 -22.28 21.88 2.92
C GLY A 304 -22.23 20.39 3.23
N ALA A 305 -23.06 19.61 2.52
CA ALA A 305 -23.07 18.16 2.39
C ALA A 305 -22.11 17.37 3.32
N SER A 306 -22.64 16.89 4.44
CA SER A 306 -22.11 15.70 5.10
C SER A 306 -22.35 14.51 4.15
N GLY A 307 -21.44 14.33 3.20
CA GLY A 307 -21.47 13.22 2.27
C GLY A 307 -21.16 11.94 3.03
N THR A 308 -22.20 11.19 3.41
CA THR A 308 -22.06 9.80 3.84
C THR A 308 -21.27 9.05 2.77
N VAL A 309 -20.09 8.55 3.13
CA VAL A 309 -19.31 7.63 2.27
C VAL A 309 -20.26 6.50 1.88
N GLY A 310 -20.49 6.31 0.58
CA GLY A 310 -21.38 5.28 0.07
C GLY A 310 -21.04 3.95 0.73
N ALA A 311 -21.96 3.44 1.54
CA ALA A 311 -21.74 2.21 2.29
C ALA A 311 -21.42 1.09 1.30
N VAL A 312 -20.18 0.60 1.34
CA VAL A 312 -19.82 -0.65 0.67
C VAL A 312 -20.71 -1.73 1.27
N ALA A 313 -21.47 -2.43 0.43
CA ALA A 313 -22.45 -3.42 0.86
C ALA A 313 -21.74 -4.59 1.58
N GLY A 314 -21.68 -4.54 2.92
CA GLY A 314 -21.09 -5.59 3.74
C GLY A 314 -20.60 -5.08 5.09
N ALA A 315 -21.42 -5.33 6.13
CA ALA A 315 -21.29 -4.89 7.53
C ALA A 315 -21.58 -3.40 7.80
N PRO A 316 -22.29 -3.07 8.91
CA PRO A 316 -22.54 -1.68 9.29
C PRO A 316 -21.19 -1.03 9.66
N ALA A 317 -20.69 -0.14 8.80
CA ALA A 317 -19.54 0.67 9.13
C ALA A 317 -19.84 1.46 10.41
N LYS A 318 -18.90 1.47 11.36
CA LYS A 318 -18.96 2.40 12.50
C LYS A 318 -18.98 3.83 11.95
N ALA A 319 -19.53 4.77 12.74
CA ALA A 319 -19.58 6.16 12.35
C ALA A 319 -18.19 6.68 11.89
N PRO A 320 -18.14 7.50 10.82
CA PRO A 320 -16.89 8.05 10.33
C PRO A 320 -16.19 8.88 11.42
N LEU A 321 -14.87 9.03 11.29
CA LEU A 321 -14.11 9.89 12.18
C LEU A 321 -14.49 11.37 11.96
N PRO A 322 -14.39 12.20 13.01
CA PRO A 322 -14.70 13.63 12.90
C PRO A 322 -13.75 14.38 11.95
N PHE A 323 -12.54 13.83 11.71
CA PHE A 323 -11.58 14.36 10.76
C PHE A 323 -10.65 13.25 10.25
N TYR A 324 -9.91 13.57 9.19
CA TYR A 324 -8.84 12.80 8.62
C TYR A 324 -7.57 13.66 8.44
N LEU A 325 -6.42 13.06 8.13
CA LEU A 325 -5.14 13.79 8.06
C LEU A 325 -5.18 14.97 7.09
N CYS A 326 -5.84 14.79 5.94
CA CYS A 326 -5.88 15.77 4.86
C CYS A 326 -7.22 16.51 4.71
N GLY A 327 -8.22 16.26 5.57
CA GLY A 327 -9.54 16.89 5.47
C GLY A 327 -10.64 16.14 6.22
N SER A 328 -11.88 16.23 5.72
CA SER A 328 -13.07 15.59 6.33
C SER A 328 -13.43 14.22 5.73
N VAL A 329 -12.68 13.76 4.74
CA VAL A 329 -12.90 12.48 4.05
C VAL A 329 -11.66 11.58 4.15
N LEU A 330 -11.90 10.26 4.19
CA LEU A 330 -10.84 9.26 4.23
C LEU A 330 -9.94 9.39 3.00
N SER A 331 -8.63 9.49 3.22
CA SER A 331 -7.65 9.65 2.15
C SER A 331 -6.60 8.54 2.13
N ALA A 332 -5.80 8.48 1.05
CA ALA A 332 -4.67 7.56 0.94
C ALA A 332 -3.59 7.81 2.02
N ALA A 333 -3.53 9.02 2.59
CA ALA A 333 -2.65 9.35 3.71
C ALA A 333 -3.09 8.59 4.98
N ASP A 334 -4.40 8.57 5.27
CA ASP A 334 -4.97 7.85 6.42
C ASP A 334 -4.78 6.36 6.28
N VAL A 335 -5.10 5.82 5.10
CA VAL A 335 -4.88 4.40 4.77
C VAL A 335 -3.40 4.05 4.93
N SER A 336 -2.49 4.90 4.46
CA SER A 336 -1.05 4.69 4.61
C SER A 336 -0.61 4.72 6.08
N LEU A 337 -1.10 5.66 6.89
CA LEU A 337 -0.74 5.73 8.31
C LEU A 337 -1.26 4.47 9.03
N ALA A 338 -2.55 4.15 8.87
CA ALA A 338 -3.19 3.02 9.53
C ALA A 338 -2.53 1.68 9.18
N THR A 339 -2.21 1.46 7.90
CA THR A 339 -1.65 0.19 7.45
C THR A 339 -0.15 0.09 7.71
N LEU A 340 0.63 1.16 7.52
CA LEU A 340 2.08 1.12 7.66
C LEU A 340 2.53 1.17 9.13
N ALA A 341 1.85 1.95 9.98
CA ALA A 341 2.14 2.02 11.41
C ALA A 341 1.35 0.99 12.24
N GLY A 342 0.28 0.41 11.67
CA GLY A 342 -0.55 -0.64 12.29
C GLY A 342 0.22 -1.76 13.01
N PRO A 343 1.37 -2.28 12.49
CA PRO A 343 2.11 -3.33 13.19
C PRO A 343 2.70 -2.92 14.54
N LEU A 344 2.75 -1.62 14.85
CA LEU A 344 3.34 -1.07 16.08
C LEU A 344 2.29 -0.57 17.09
N VAL A 345 1.02 -0.83 16.85
CA VAL A 345 -0.06 -0.48 17.78
C VAL A 345 -0.94 -1.69 18.06
N GLN A 346 -1.56 -1.71 19.23
CA GLN A 346 -2.50 -2.76 19.59
C GLN A 346 -3.82 -2.55 18.85
N LEU A 347 -3.97 -3.22 17.71
CA LEU A 347 -5.19 -3.13 16.89
C LEU A 347 -6.40 -3.77 17.58
N PRO A 348 -7.62 -3.29 17.29
CA PRO A 348 -8.86 -3.90 17.77
C PRO A 348 -8.97 -5.40 17.42
N PRO A 349 -9.67 -6.21 18.23
CA PRO A 349 -10.01 -7.58 17.87
C PRO A 349 -10.74 -7.65 16.52
N GLY A 350 -10.47 -8.70 15.73
CA GLY A 350 -11.08 -8.89 14.41
C GLY A 350 -10.35 -8.20 13.25
N CYS A 351 -9.40 -7.30 13.53
CA CYS A 351 -8.49 -6.79 12.50
C CYS A 351 -7.61 -7.90 11.90
N ASP A 352 -7.47 -9.01 12.62
CA ASP A 352 -6.67 -10.16 12.27
C ASP A 352 -7.40 -11.22 11.44
N ALA A 353 -8.62 -10.94 10.93
CA ALA A 353 -9.51 -11.83 10.17
C ALA A 353 -8.85 -12.54 8.96
N GLY A 354 -7.93 -13.46 9.24
CA GLY A 354 -7.20 -14.34 8.33
C GLY A 354 -6.11 -13.72 7.45
N ARG A 355 -5.97 -12.39 7.38
CA ARG A 355 -5.11 -11.75 6.35
C ARG A 355 -3.96 -10.90 6.89
N TYR A 356 -4.09 -10.38 8.09
CA TYR A 356 -3.07 -9.56 8.76
C TYR A 356 -2.81 -10.13 10.15
N TYR A 357 -1.74 -10.92 10.30
CA TYR A 357 -1.42 -11.52 11.60
C TYR A 357 -0.26 -10.78 12.25
N LEU A 358 -0.53 -10.22 13.44
CA LEU A 358 0.46 -9.79 14.40
C LEU A 358 0.29 -10.64 15.68
N PRO A 359 1.37 -11.14 16.30
CA PRO A 359 1.23 -11.84 17.57
C PRO A 359 0.60 -10.93 18.63
N PRO A 360 -0.26 -11.46 19.52
CA PRO A 360 -0.78 -10.71 20.65
C PRO A 360 0.35 -10.06 21.47
N PRO A 361 0.15 -8.87 22.07
CA PRO A 361 1.21 -8.18 22.81
C PRO A 361 1.88 -9.04 23.89
N ALA A 362 1.12 -9.90 24.57
CA ALA A 362 1.64 -10.83 25.59
C ALA A 362 2.70 -11.83 25.04
N GLN A 363 2.67 -12.10 23.73
CA GLN A 363 3.61 -13.02 23.08
C GLN A 363 4.83 -12.30 22.49
N LEU A 364 4.81 -10.97 22.39
CA LEU A 364 5.92 -10.20 21.80
C LEU A 364 7.15 -10.20 22.72
N PRO A 365 8.38 -10.17 22.16
CA PRO A 365 9.58 -9.94 22.96
C PRO A 365 9.47 -8.63 23.74
N ALA A 366 9.94 -8.60 24.99
CA ALA A 366 9.74 -7.47 25.89
C ALA A 366 10.07 -6.11 25.27
N PRO A 367 11.24 -5.91 24.60
CA PRO A 367 11.55 -4.61 24.00
C PRO A 367 10.56 -4.17 22.92
N LEU A 368 10.04 -5.10 22.11
CA LEU A 368 9.04 -4.77 21.09
C LEU A 368 7.67 -4.54 21.73
N ARG A 369 7.29 -5.34 22.74
CA ARG A 369 6.04 -5.18 23.48
C ARG A 369 5.96 -3.79 24.12
N ASP A 370 7.05 -3.33 24.74
CA ASP A 370 7.12 -2.03 25.40
C ASP A 370 6.99 -0.90 24.38
N VAL A 371 7.62 -1.02 23.20
CA VAL A 371 7.44 -0.07 22.09
C VAL A 371 5.98 -0.06 21.61
N VAL A 372 5.36 -1.23 21.40
CA VAL A 372 3.96 -1.31 20.97
C VAL A 372 3.04 -0.66 22.00
N ALA A 373 3.23 -0.95 23.29
CA ALA A 373 2.45 -0.35 24.37
C ALA A 373 2.62 1.18 24.40
N ALA A 374 3.86 1.66 24.31
CA ALA A 374 4.18 3.09 24.31
C ALA A 374 3.56 3.82 23.11
N LEU A 375 3.63 3.24 21.90
CA LEU A 375 3.06 3.86 20.70
C LEU A 375 1.52 3.77 20.65
N THR A 376 0.94 2.73 21.25
CA THR A 376 -0.52 2.54 21.33
C THR A 376 -1.20 3.68 22.09
N VAL A 377 -0.61 4.14 23.20
CA VAL A 377 -1.23 5.20 24.04
C VAL A 377 -1.07 6.62 23.49
N ARG A 378 -0.27 6.81 22.43
CA ARG A 378 -0.07 8.13 21.81
C ARG A 378 -1.30 8.57 21.01
N PRO A 379 -1.51 9.90 20.80
CA PRO A 379 -2.56 10.40 19.90
C PRO A 379 -2.57 9.72 18.52
N THR A 380 -1.41 9.53 17.90
CA THR A 380 -1.26 8.80 16.63
C THR A 380 -1.68 7.34 16.75
N GLY A 381 -1.31 6.66 17.84
CA GLY A 381 -1.72 5.28 18.08
C GLY A 381 -3.22 5.13 18.22
N GLN A 382 -3.84 6.00 19.02
CA GLN A 382 -5.30 6.06 19.20
C GLN A 382 -6.01 6.41 17.89
N TYR A 383 -5.46 7.31 17.08
CA TYR A 383 -5.99 7.63 15.76
C TYR A 383 -5.95 6.43 14.81
N ILE A 384 -4.85 5.66 14.78
CA ILE A 384 -4.76 4.44 13.98
C ILE A 384 -5.81 3.40 14.42
N ILE A 385 -5.99 3.21 15.73
CA ILE A 385 -7.00 2.29 16.27
C ILE A 385 -8.39 2.72 15.80
N ARG A 386 -8.73 4.00 15.95
CA ARG A 386 -9.99 4.58 15.46
C ARG A 386 -10.20 4.37 13.96
N LEU A 387 -9.15 4.51 13.13
CA LEU A 387 -9.21 4.23 11.69
C LEU A 387 -9.50 2.75 11.39
N TRP A 388 -8.88 1.83 12.12
CA TRP A 388 -9.12 0.39 11.95
C TRP A 388 -10.54 -0.01 12.37
N GLU A 389 -11.07 0.59 13.43
CA GLU A 389 -12.45 0.38 13.86
C GLU A 389 -13.46 0.93 12.86
N ALA A 390 -13.24 2.16 12.36
CA ALA A 390 -14.16 2.82 11.44
C ALA A 390 -14.15 2.17 10.05
N HIS A 391 -12.97 1.80 9.54
CA HIS A 391 -12.79 1.39 8.15
C HIS A 391 -12.14 0.02 7.99
N GLY A 392 -11.10 -0.26 8.77
CA GLY A 392 -10.19 -1.37 8.50
C GLY A 392 -10.83 -2.75 8.48
N ILE A 393 -11.69 -3.04 9.45
CA ILE A 393 -12.40 -4.34 9.52
C ILE A 393 -13.32 -4.52 8.30
N ALA A 394 -14.10 -3.49 7.96
CA ALA A 394 -15.02 -3.53 6.82
C ALA A 394 -14.27 -3.66 5.49
N LEU A 395 -13.21 -2.88 5.27
CA LEU A 395 -12.39 -2.92 4.06
C LEU A 395 -11.69 -4.27 3.87
N MET A 396 -11.20 -4.87 4.96
CA MET A 396 -10.57 -6.20 4.90
C MET A 396 -11.59 -7.32 4.62
N ALA A 397 -12.83 -7.18 5.05
CA ALA A 397 -13.92 -8.10 4.73
C ALA A 397 -14.41 -7.96 3.29
N ALA A 398 -14.53 -6.73 2.78
CA ALA A 398 -15.04 -6.46 1.43
C ALA A 398 -14.17 -7.04 0.31
N GLY A 399 -12.83 -7.03 0.46
CA GLY A 399 -11.89 -7.59 -0.52
C GLY A 399 -11.88 -9.13 -0.64
N THR A 400 -12.96 -9.82 -0.25
CA THR A 400 -13.06 -11.29 -0.19
C THR A 400 -14.14 -11.90 -1.09
N SER A 401 -14.99 -11.07 -1.70
CA SER A 401 -16.20 -11.46 -2.47
C SER A 401 -15.95 -12.51 -3.57
N GLY A 402 -14.76 -12.54 -4.18
CA GLY A 402 -14.44 -13.49 -5.26
C GLY A 402 -14.24 -14.97 -4.84
N GLY A 403 -14.19 -15.29 -3.55
CA GLY A 403 -13.83 -16.64 -3.07
C GLY A 403 -14.99 -17.58 -2.75
N GLY A 404 -16.23 -17.09 -2.67
CA GLY A 404 -17.36 -17.83 -2.09
C GLY A 404 -18.16 -18.73 -3.04
N GLY A 405 -18.05 -18.56 -4.36
CA GLY A 405 -18.92 -19.26 -5.33
C GLY A 405 -18.25 -19.79 -6.59
N VAL A 406 -16.99 -19.44 -6.85
CA VAL A 406 -16.25 -20.02 -7.97
C VAL A 406 -15.54 -21.26 -7.44
N ALA A 407 -16.11 -22.44 -7.72
CA ALA A 407 -15.47 -23.74 -7.50
C ALA A 407 -13.98 -23.61 -7.78
N ALA A 408 -13.13 -23.88 -6.77
CA ALA A 408 -11.68 -23.72 -6.79
C ALA A 408 -11.16 -23.83 -8.21
N HIS A 409 -10.93 -22.67 -8.85
CA HIS A 409 -10.53 -22.63 -10.25
C HIS A 409 -9.23 -23.42 -10.28
N LYS A 410 -9.26 -24.64 -10.86
CA LYS A 410 -8.06 -25.44 -11.04
C LYS A 410 -7.08 -24.49 -11.70
N PRO A 411 -5.92 -24.16 -11.07
CA PRO A 411 -4.92 -23.36 -11.74
C PRO A 411 -4.69 -24.06 -13.08
N ALA A 412 -4.84 -23.34 -14.18
CA ALA A 412 -4.80 -23.91 -15.53
C ALA A 412 -3.60 -24.85 -15.61
N SER A 413 -3.88 -26.15 -15.44
CA SER A 413 -2.88 -27.20 -15.47
C SER A 413 -2.69 -27.48 -16.94
N ARG A 414 -1.88 -26.64 -17.58
CA ARG A 414 -1.25 -26.79 -18.89
C ARG A 414 -0.59 -25.46 -19.23
N LEU A 415 0.66 -25.33 -18.81
CA LEU A 415 1.80 -24.88 -19.61
C LEU A 415 3.07 -25.33 -18.88
#